data_AF-A0A3M1ZJX7-F1
#
_entry.id   AF-A0A3M1ZJX7-F1
#
_cell.length_a   1.000
_cell.length_b   1.000
_cell.length_c   1.000
_cell.angle_alpha   90.00
_cell.angle_beta   90.00
_cell.angle_gamma   90.00
#
_symmetry.space_group_name_H-M   'P 1'
#
loop_
_entity.id
_entity.type
_entity.pdbx_description
1 polymer ?
#
loop_
_entity_poly.entity_id
_entity_poly.type
_entity_poly.pdbx_seq_one_letter_code
_entity_poly.pdbx_strand_id
1 'polypeptide(L)'
;DALRVDVVIGEQEPVRIKLRHKWRGSSIYNPTHAIERAAKFDKGDHFDIGVGAHTHVSGLVRMFNNGTKTGLAVQCGTYKRHDNFAEEVGFEQPNAMTAVPVVIHGRHRYTTFSTLDDALDYMNLYWRTENDRTSN
;
A
#
# COMPACT_ATOMS: atom_id res chain seq x y z
N ASP A 1 -8.15 -16.35 3.57
CA ASP A 1 -6.93 -16.35 4.41
C ASP A 1 -6.07 -15.12 4.19
N ALA A 2 -5.00 -14.97 4.97
CA ALA A 2 -4.01 -13.90 4.82
C ALA A 2 -2.74 -14.44 4.19
N LEU A 3 -2.23 -13.75 3.16
CA LEU A 3 -0.89 -13.98 2.64
C LEU A 3 0.11 -13.13 3.43
N ARG A 4 1.31 -13.67 3.67
CA ARG A 4 2.41 -12.96 4.35
C ARG A 4 3.64 -13.04 3.48
N VAL A 5 4.35 -11.92 3.38
CA VAL A 5 5.58 -11.79 2.60
C VAL A 5 6.55 -10.94 3.41
N ASP A 6 7.78 -11.43 3.56
CA ASP A 6 8.86 -10.66 4.15
C ASP A 6 9.78 -10.17 3.01
N VAL A 7 10.03 -8.86 2.99
CA VAL A 7 10.91 -8.23 2.01
C VAL A 7 12.22 -7.83 2.68
N VAL A 8 13.33 -8.36 2.18
CA VAL A 8 14.68 -8.08 2.71
C VAL A 8 15.42 -7.16 1.72
N ILE A 9 16.01 -6.08 2.24
CA ILE A 9 16.76 -5.09 1.45
C ILE A 9 18.17 -4.99 2.04
N GLY A 10 19.15 -5.60 1.36
CA GLY A 10 20.51 -5.71 1.88
C GLY A 10 20.53 -6.45 3.22
N GLU A 11 21.29 -5.92 4.19
CA GLU A 11 21.43 -6.49 5.54
C GLU A 11 20.40 -5.94 6.55
N GLN A 12 19.32 -5.31 6.08
CA GLN A 12 18.34 -4.67 6.95
C GLN A 12 17.30 -5.65 7.48
N GLU A 13 16.66 -5.28 8.60
CA GLU A 13 15.51 -5.99 9.14
C GLU A 13 14.41 -6.16 8.08
N PRO A 14 13.79 -7.35 7.96
CA PRO A 14 12.74 -7.60 6.98
C PRO A 14 11.53 -6.69 7.19
N VAL A 15 10.98 -6.17 6.09
CA VAL A 15 9.69 -5.48 6.08
C VAL A 15 8.59 -6.53 5.93
N ARG A 16 7.74 -6.66 6.95
CA ARG A 16 6.67 -7.65 7.00
C ARG A 16 5.41 -7.14 6.34
N ILE A 17 4.96 -7.82 5.31
CA ILE A 17 3.77 -7.46 4.54
C ILE A 17 2.68 -8.50 4.77
N LYS A 18 1.48 -8.05 5.14
CA LYS A 18 0.30 -8.89 5.35
C LYS A 18 -0.80 -8.46 4.39
N LEU A 19 -1.29 -9.40 3.58
CA LEU A 19 -2.31 -9.15 2.57
C LEU A 19 -3.58 -9.91 2.91
N ARG A 20 -4.72 -9.24 2.82
CA ARG A 20 -6.05 -9.85 2.89
C ARG A 20 -6.96 -9.17 1.89
N HIS A 21 -7.78 -9.94 1.17
CA HIS A 21 -8.81 -9.36 0.33
C HIS A 21 -9.80 -8.52 1.15
N LYS A 22 -10.24 -9.03 2.31
CA LYS A 22 -11.15 -8.35 3.25
C LYS A 22 -10.58 -8.36 4.67
N TRP A 23 -10.55 -7.19 5.30
CA TRP A 23 -10.15 -6.98 6.70
C TRP A 23 -11.37 -6.84 7.60
N ARG A 24 -11.22 -7.14 8.90
CA ARG A 24 -12.31 -7.06 9.90
C ARG A 24 -12.32 -5.70 10.61
N GLY A 25 -13.51 -5.15 10.84
CA GLY A 25 -13.68 -3.88 11.55
C GLY A 25 -13.46 -2.65 10.66
N SER A 26 -14.15 -2.60 9.52
CA SER A 26 -14.15 -1.46 8.60
C SER A 26 -14.83 -0.23 9.20
N SER A 27 -14.53 0.93 8.63
CA SER A 27 -15.19 2.20 8.93
C SER A 27 -15.70 2.80 7.62
N ILE A 28 -16.87 3.43 7.65
CA ILE A 28 -17.41 4.17 6.50
C ILE A 28 -16.61 5.44 6.19
N TYR A 29 -15.90 5.98 7.18
CA TYR A 29 -15.15 7.25 7.06
C TYR A 29 -13.68 7.05 6.74
N ASN A 30 -13.13 5.87 7.01
CA ASN A 30 -11.71 5.58 6.81
C ASN A 30 -11.56 4.21 6.13
N PRO A 31 -11.31 4.17 4.82
CA PRO A 31 -11.15 2.94 4.06
C PRO A 31 -10.03 2.02 4.60
N THR A 32 -8.98 2.59 5.20
CA THR A 32 -7.85 1.82 5.74
C THR A 32 -8.03 1.39 7.20
N HIS A 33 -9.15 1.76 7.84
CA HIS A 33 -9.36 1.56 9.28
C HIS A 33 -9.17 0.11 9.74
N ALA A 34 -9.69 -0.85 8.97
CA ALA A 34 -9.61 -2.26 9.33
C ALA A 34 -8.16 -2.77 9.37
N ILE A 35 -7.29 -2.23 8.51
CA ILE A 35 -5.87 -2.56 8.45
C ILE A 35 -5.15 -1.94 9.64
N GLU A 36 -5.34 -0.65 9.90
CA GLU A 36 -4.75 0.06 11.05
C GLU A 36 -5.17 -0.58 12.38
N ARG A 37 -6.45 -0.96 12.49
CA ARG A 37 -7.00 -1.67 13.65
C ARG A 37 -6.30 -3.03 13.82
N ALA A 38 -6.10 -3.78 12.75
CA ALA A 38 -5.40 -5.06 12.82
C ALA A 38 -3.95 -4.89 13.29
N ALA A 39 -3.23 -3.88 12.79
CA ALA A 39 -1.87 -3.59 13.24
C ALA A 39 -1.79 -3.31 14.76
N LYS A 40 -2.82 -2.67 15.32
CA LYS A 40 -2.89 -2.33 16.74
C LYS A 40 -3.35 -3.47 17.65
N PHE A 41 -4.23 -4.34 17.16
CA PHE A 41 -4.98 -5.28 18.03
C PHE A 41 -4.84 -6.76 17.67
N ASP A 42 -4.27 -7.13 16.52
CA ASP A 42 -3.97 -8.53 16.21
C ASP A 42 -2.76 -8.97 17.05
N LYS A 43 -3.04 -9.39 18.29
CA LYS A 43 -2.04 -9.94 19.23
C LYS A 43 -1.22 -11.03 18.54
N GLY A 44 0.08 -10.80 18.38
CA GLY A 44 1.05 -11.77 17.82
C GLY A 44 1.13 -11.85 16.29
N ASP A 45 0.33 -11.09 15.54
CA ASP A 45 0.32 -11.12 14.06
C ASP A 45 0.69 -9.74 13.50
N HIS A 46 1.82 -9.24 13.97
CA HIS A 46 2.38 -7.92 13.65
C HIS A 46 2.90 -7.87 12.21
N PHE A 47 2.67 -6.74 11.55
CA PHE A 47 3.12 -6.43 10.20
C PHE A 47 3.48 -4.94 10.09
N ASP A 48 4.33 -4.61 9.12
CA ASP A 48 4.72 -3.23 8.80
C ASP A 48 3.82 -2.63 7.73
N ILE A 49 3.44 -3.43 6.74
CA ILE A 49 2.57 -3.03 5.62
C ILE A 49 1.37 -3.98 5.56
N GLY A 50 0.16 -3.43 5.63
CA GLY A 50 -1.07 -4.17 5.43
C GLY A 50 -1.71 -3.82 4.09
N VAL A 51 -2.11 -4.83 3.32
CA VAL A 51 -2.75 -4.65 2.00
C VAL A 51 -4.17 -5.20 2.01
N GLY A 52 -5.13 -4.35 1.63
CA GLY A 52 -6.56 -4.62 1.53
C GLY A 52 -7.10 -4.45 0.11
N ALA A 53 -8.25 -5.07 -0.17
CA ALA A 53 -9.04 -4.85 -1.38
C ALA A 53 -10.53 -4.77 -0.98
N HIS A 54 -11.43 -5.30 -1.80
CA HIS A 54 -12.85 -5.54 -1.50
C HIS A 54 -13.80 -4.32 -1.50
N THR A 55 -13.35 -3.10 -1.19
CA THR A 55 -14.27 -1.97 -1.01
C THR A 55 -14.60 -1.20 -2.29
N HIS A 56 -13.97 -1.55 -3.43
CA HIS A 56 -14.16 -0.89 -4.74
C HIS A 56 -13.96 0.63 -4.75
N VAL A 57 -13.33 1.18 -3.71
CA VAL A 57 -12.91 2.58 -3.63
C VAL A 57 -11.66 2.81 -4.46
N SER A 58 -11.30 4.08 -4.70
CA SER A 58 -10.00 4.44 -5.27
C SER A 58 -8.85 3.94 -4.40
N GLY A 59 -7.74 3.56 -5.04
CA GLY A 59 -6.56 3.13 -4.34
C GLY A 59 -6.04 4.21 -3.39
N LEU A 60 -5.65 3.79 -2.18
CA LEU A 60 -5.23 4.69 -1.11
C LEU A 60 -4.07 4.06 -0.32
N VAL A 61 -3.06 4.86 0.02
CA VAL A 61 -2.12 4.53 1.11
C VAL A 61 -2.31 5.51 2.24
N ARG A 62 -2.31 4.99 3.46
CA ARG A 62 -2.19 5.81 4.66
C ARG A 62 -1.05 5.34 5.53
N MET A 63 -0.19 6.27 5.93
CA MET A 63 0.82 6.04 6.94
C MET A 63 0.19 6.09 8.34
N PHE A 64 0.64 5.22 9.23
CA PHE A 64 0.20 5.21 10.63
C PHE A 64 1.36 4.91 11.57
N ASN A 65 1.20 5.27 12.86
CA ASN A 65 2.17 4.92 13.89
C ASN A 65 2.07 3.42 14.20
N ASN A 66 3.17 2.69 13.97
CA ASN A 66 3.29 1.27 14.24
C ASN A 66 4.33 1.01 15.34
N GLY A 67 4.19 1.70 16.48
CA GLY A 67 5.15 1.69 17.57
C GLY A 67 6.31 2.66 17.33
N THR A 68 7.53 2.15 17.22
CA THR A 68 8.73 2.96 16.88
C THR A 68 8.96 3.08 15.36
N LYS A 69 8.09 2.47 14.56
CA LYS A 69 8.19 2.39 13.10
C LYS A 69 6.99 3.08 12.44
N THR A 70 7.18 3.51 11.20
CA THR A 70 6.07 3.89 10.32
C THR A 70 5.45 2.62 9.73
N GLY A 71 4.14 2.48 9.87
CA GLY A 71 3.36 1.43 9.20
C GLY A 71 2.61 1.99 7.99
N LEU A 72 2.30 1.13 7.03
CA LEU A 72 1.48 1.46 5.86
C LEU A 72 0.21 0.63 5.81
N ALA A 73 -0.91 1.29 5.59
CA ALA A 73 -2.16 0.64 5.22
C ALA A 73 -2.46 0.98 3.75
N VAL A 74 -2.38 -0.04 2.90
CA VAL A 74 -2.61 0.04 1.47
C VAL A 74 -3.97 -0.56 1.17
N GLN A 75 -4.86 0.25 0.63
CA GLN A 75 -6.15 -0.19 0.10
C GLN A 75 -6.06 -0.15 -1.43
N CYS A 76 -6.02 -1.31 -2.06
CA CYS A 76 -6.04 -1.40 -3.52
C CYS A 76 -7.40 -0.95 -4.06
N GLY A 77 -7.34 -0.27 -5.21
CA GLY A 77 -8.52 0.15 -5.94
C GLY A 77 -9.22 -0.99 -6.66
N THR A 78 -10.30 -0.68 -7.36
CA THR A 78 -10.96 -1.65 -8.25
C THR A 78 -10.18 -1.82 -9.56
N TYR A 79 -10.11 -3.06 -10.04
CA TYR A 79 -9.45 -3.39 -11.31
C TYR A 79 -10.26 -2.95 -12.54
N LYS A 80 -11.59 -2.79 -12.37
CA LYS A 80 -12.47 -2.40 -13.47
C LYS A 80 -12.29 -0.92 -13.76
N ARG A 81 -12.01 -0.57 -15.02
CA ARG A 81 -11.96 0.83 -15.47
C ARG A 81 -13.35 1.39 -15.80
N HIS A 82 -14.27 0.49 -16.19
CA HIS A 82 -15.66 0.80 -16.48
C HIS A 82 -16.54 -0.17 -15.71
N ASP A 83 -17.48 0.39 -14.96
CA ASP A 83 -18.46 -0.40 -14.21
C ASP A 83 -19.87 0.01 -14.65
N ASN A 84 -20.46 -0.79 -15.54
CA ASN A 84 -21.80 -0.57 -16.07
C ASN A 84 -22.84 -0.54 -14.95
N PHE A 85 -22.65 -1.34 -13.90
CA PHE A 85 -23.55 -1.29 -12.74
C PHE A 85 -23.41 0.04 -12.03
N ALA A 86 -22.18 0.49 -11.76
CA ALA A 86 -21.97 1.81 -11.15
C ALA A 86 -22.59 2.94 -11.99
N GLU A 87 -22.52 2.86 -13.31
CA GLU A 87 -23.17 3.81 -14.22
C GLU A 87 -24.70 3.76 -14.12
N GLU A 88 -25.30 2.56 -14.13
CA GLU A 88 -26.75 2.36 -14.04
C GLU A 88 -27.36 2.86 -12.71
N VAL A 89 -26.65 2.73 -11.58
CA VAL A 89 -27.09 3.23 -10.26
C VAL A 89 -26.55 4.61 -9.87
N GLY A 90 -25.76 5.27 -10.74
CA GLY A 90 -25.25 6.63 -10.51
C GLY A 90 -24.09 6.74 -9.52
N PHE A 91 -23.32 5.67 -9.33
CA PHE A 91 -22.07 5.69 -8.56
C PHE A 91 -20.90 6.24 -9.38
N GLU A 92 -19.88 6.75 -8.68
CA GLU A 92 -18.66 7.24 -9.30
C GLU A 92 -17.92 6.13 -10.05
N GLN A 93 -17.39 6.46 -11.23
CA GLN A 93 -16.56 5.53 -11.99
C GLN A 93 -15.17 5.39 -11.36
N PRO A 94 -14.54 4.21 -11.47
CA PRO A 94 -13.19 3.98 -10.99
C PRO A 94 -12.16 4.92 -11.60
N ASN A 95 -11.22 5.41 -10.78
CA ASN A 95 -10.11 6.25 -11.25
C ASN A 95 -8.85 5.42 -11.58
N ALA A 96 -7.79 6.09 -12.03
CA ALA A 96 -6.53 5.45 -12.41
C ALA A 96 -5.73 4.84 -11.24
N MET A 97 -6.13 5.10 -9.98
CA MET A 97 -5.43 4.60 -8.78
C MET A 97 -5.86 3.16 -8.48
N THR A 98 -5.65 2.26 -9.42
CA THR A 98 -6.00 0.83 -9.27
C THR A 98 -4.95 0.07 -8.46
N ALA A 99 -3.68 0.22 -8.85
CA ALA A 99 -2.54 -0.35 -8.17
C ALA A 99 -1.84 0.79 -7.44
N VAL A 100 -1.64 0.63 -6.14
CA VAL A 100 -1.06 1.69 -5.30
C VAL A 100 0.41 1.37 -5.07
N PRO A 101 1.35 2.01 -5.79
CA PRO A 101 2.76 1.62 -5.73
C PRO A 101 3.41 2.18 -4.48
N VAL A 102 4.25 1.34 -3.87
CA VAL A 102 5.04 1.67 -2.68
C VAL A 102 6.49 1.34 -2.99
N VAL A 103 7.34 2.36 -2.95
CA VAL A 103 8.80 2.19 -2.97
C VAL A 103 9.28 2.06 -1.53
N ILE A 104 9.99 0.97 -1.26
CA ILE A 104 10.55 0.66 0.07
C ILE A 104 12.04 1.01 0.05
N HIS A 105 12.43 2.04 0.79
CA HIS A 105 13.82 2.52 0.89
C HIS A 105 14.64 1.79 1.96
N GLY A 106 14.01 0.87 2.70
CA GLY A 106 14.57 0.25 3.89
C GLY A 106 14.35 1.06 5.17
N ARG A 107 14.65 0.46 6.33
CA ARG A 107 14.48 1.03 7.69
C ARG A 107 13.08 1.61 7.93
N HIS A 108 12.04 0.97 7.40
CA HIS A 108 10.64 1.42 7.49
C HIS A 108 10.40 2.83 6.91
N ARG A 109 11.19 3.23 5.90
CA ARG A 109 10.95 4.43 5.09
C ARG A 109 10.32 4.04 3.76
N TYR A 110 9.30 4.79 3.36
CA TYR A 110 8.51 4.49 2.17
C TYR A 110 8.16 5.75 1.39
N THR A 111 8.00 5.60 0.08
CA THR A 111 7.39 6.60 -0.80
C THR A 111 6.24 5.93 -1.54
N THR A 112 5.12 6.63 -1.65
CA THR A 112 3.87 6.10 -2.21
C THR A 112 3.45 6.94 -3.41
N PHE A 113 2.92 6.30 -4.44
CA PHE A 113 2.52 6.96 -5.68
C PHE A 113 1.05 6.68 -6.00
N SER A 114 0.46 7.55 -6.82
CA SER A 114 -0.90 7.35 -7.34
C SER A 114 -0.92 6.39 -8.52
N THR A 115 0.16 6.35 -9.30
CA THR A 115 0.29 5.54 -10.51
C THR A 115 1.63 4.82 -10.55
N LEU A 116 1.66 3.68 -11.25
CA LEU A 116 2.89 2.92 -11.45
C LEU A 116 3.91 3.70 -12.28
N ASP A 117 3.45 4.53 -13.22
CA ASP A 117 4.30 5.34 -14.08
C ASP A 117 5.07 6.40 -13.25
N ASP A 118 4.41 7.08 -12.32
CA ASP A 118 5.09 8.02 -11.41
C ASP A 118 6.15 7.33 -10.55
N ALA A 119 5.85 6.12 -10.08
CA ALA A 119 6.78 5.33 -9.29
C ALA A 119 7.99 4.88 -10.13
N LEU A 120 7.75 4.51 -11.40
CA LEU A 120 8.80 4.14 -12.34
C LEU A 120 9.71 5.33 -12.65
N ASP A 121 9.15 6.50 -12.95
CA ASP A 121 9.90 7.73 -13.21
C ASP A 121 10.76 8.12 -12.00
N TYR A 122 10.19 8.02 -10.80
CA TYR A 122 10.91 8.25 -9.56
C TYR A 122 12.09 7.27 -9.39
N MET A 123 11.87 5.97 -9.58
CA MET A 123 12.94 4.98 -9.44
C MET A 123 14.03 5.16 -10.51
N ASN A 124 13.66 5.49 -11.75
CA ASN A 124 14.62 5.78 -12.82
C ASN A 124 15.52 6.97 -12.49
N LEU A 125 14.95 8.04 -11.93
CA LEU A 125 15.72 9.20 -11.50
C LEU A 125 16.68 8.83 -10.35
N TYR A 126 16.17 8.14 -9.33
CA TYR A 126 16.97 7.71 -8.18
C TYR A 126 18.16 6.82 -8.60
N TRP A 127 17.91 5.83 -9.47
CA TRP A 127 18.93 4.90 -9.93
C TRP A 127 20.05 5.58 -10.73
N ARG A 128 19.68 6.53 -11.60
CA ARG A 128 20.65 7.32 -12.38
C ARG A 128 21.55 8.13 -11.45
N THR A 129 20.96 8.83 -10.48
CA THR A 129 21.73 9.67 -9.55
C THR A 129 22.70 8.88 -8.67
N GLU A 130 22.37 7.64 -8.30
CA GLU A 130 23.26 6.81 -7.49
C GLU A 130 24.45 6.25 -8.30
N ASN A 131 24.21 5.88 -9.55
CA ASN A 131 25.28 5.46 -10.47
C ASN A 131 26.27 6.60 -10.75
N ASP A 132 25.79 7.84 -10.90
CA ASP A 132 26.66 9.00 -11.11
C ASP A 132 27.49 9.35 -9.85
N ARG A 133 26.99 9.03 -8.65
CA ARG A 133 27.70 9.23 -7.37
C ARG A 133 28.76 8.17 -7.08
N THR A 134 28.56 6.96 -7.58
CA THR A 134 29.49 5.83 -7.37
C THR A 134 30.57 5.73 -8.45
N SER A 135 30.45 6.54 -9.51
CA SER A 135 31.40 6.62 -10.63
C SER A 135 32.43 7.75 -10.51
N ASN A 136 32.45 8.48 -9.37
CA ASN A 136 33.44 9.49 -8.99
C ASN A 136 34.17 9.07 -7.71
#